data_AF-A0A5C9EKZ8-F1
#
_entry.id   AF-A0A5C9EKZ8-F1
#
_cell.length_a   1.000
_cell.length_b   1.000
_cell.length_c   1.000
_cell.angle_alpha   90.00
_cell.angle_beta   90.00
_cell.angle_gamma   90.00
#
_symmetry.space_group_name_H-M   'P 1'
#
loop_
_entity.id
_entity.type
_entity.pdbx_description
1 polymer ?
#
loop_
_entity_poly.entity_id
_entity_poly.type
_entity_poly.pdbx_seq_one_letter_code
_entity_poly.pdbx_strand_id
1 'polypeptide(L)' 'MVGEKIQEFSLPNSQGKTVNIRDLQGKNVVVILFRDIK' A
#
# COMPACT_ATOMS: atom_id res chain seq x y z
N MET A 1 -18.57 9.59 -1.01
CA MET A 1 -17.29 8.92 -1.32
C MET A 1 -16.19 9.82 -0.80
N VAL A 2 -15.33 9.34 0.09
CA VAL A 2 -14.23 10.16 0.63
C VAL A 2 -12.97 9.89 -0.18
N GLY A 3 -12.42 10.93 -0.79
CA GLY A 3 -11.06 10.97 -1.34
C GLY A 3 -10.93 10.66 -2.85
N GLU A 4 -9.88 11.23 -3.43
CA GLU A 4 -9.37 10.87 -4.76
C GLU A 4 -8.76 9.47 -4.76
N LYS A 5 -8.61 8.87 -5.94
CA LYS A 5 -7.96 7.57 -6.09
C LYS A 5 -6.53 7.66 -5.53
N ILE A 6 -6.14 6.68 -4.71
CA ILE A 6 -4.75 6.57 -4.23
C ILE A 6 -3.80 6.60 -5.43
N GLN A 7 -2.74 7.42 -5.31
CA GLN A 7 -1.67 7.47 -6.30
C GLN A 7 -0.97 6.12 -6.40
N GLU A 8 -0.45 5.82 -7.58
CA GLU A 8 0.31 4.61 -7.79
C GLU A 8 1.66 4.68 -7.07
N PHE A 9 1.95 3.64 -6.30
CA PHE A 9 3.24 3.46 -5.66
C PHE A 9 3.59 1.97 -5.56
N SER A 10 4.88 1.72 -5.36
CA SER A 10 5.44 0.39 -5.16
C SER A 10 6.23 0.37 -3.85
N LEU A 11 6.01 -0.64 -3.03
CA LEU A 11 6.73 -0.84 -1.77
C LEU A 11 7.31 -2.26 -1.68
N PRO A 12 8.50 -2.44 -1.09
CA PRO A 12 8.96 -3.77 -0.72
C PRO A 12 8.06 -4.34 0.39
N ASN A 13 7.72 -5.61 0.27
CA ASN A 13 7.04 -6.35 1.33
C ASN A 13 8.05 -7.13 2.20
N SER A 14 7.56 -7.76 3.27
CA SER A 14 8.38 -8.55 4.19
C SER A 14 9.01 -9.80 3.57
N GLN A 15 8.63 -10.19 2.35
CA GLN A 15 9.21 -11.31 1.59
C GLN A 15 10.31 -10.85 0.62
N GLY A 16 10.69 -9.58 0.65
CA GLY A 16 11.66 -8.99 -0.28
C GLY A 16 11.11 -8.79 -1.69
N LYS A 17 9.80 -8.94 -1.90
CA LYS A 17 9.13 -8.68 -3.17
C LYS A 17 8.59 -7.26 -3.20
N THR A 18 8.82 -6.54 -4.29
CA THR A 18 8.15 -5.27 -4.55
C THR A 18 6.69 -5.53 -4.96
N VAL A 19 5.75 -4.89 -4.26
CA VAL A 19 4.31 -4.94 -4.54
C VAL A 19 3.86 -3.57 -5.03
N ASN A 20 3.16 -3.53 -6.16
CA ASN A 20 2.48 -2.32 -6.63
C ASN A 20 1.05 -2.29 -6.06
N ILE A 21 0.59 -1.12 -5.63
CA ILE A 21 -0.76 -0.96 -5.07
C ILE A 21 -1.89 -1.37 -6.04
N ARG A 22 -1.63 -1.31 -7.37
CA ARG A 22 -2.56 -1.77 -8.41
C ARG A 22 -2.82 -3.27 -8.34
N ASP A 23 -1.85 -4.06 -7.89
CA ASP A 23 -2.00 -5.51 -7.74
C ASP A 23 -3.01 -5.89 -6.65
N LEU A 24 -3.38 -4.93 -5.80
CA LEU A 24 -4.36 -5.07 -4.72
C LEU A 24 -5.74 -4.51 -5.08
N GLN A 25 -5.93 -4.03 -6.31
CA GLN A 25 -7.24 -3.57 -6.78
C GLN A 25 -8.29 -4.69 -6.71
N GLY A 26 -9.54 -4.31 -6.43
CA GLY A 26 -10.64 -5.26 -6.22
C GLY A 26 -10.67 -5.89 -4.83
N LYS A 27 -9.71 -5.58 -3.95
CA LYS A 27 -9.72 -5.96 -2.53
C LYS A 27 -9.91 -4.72 -1.65
N ASN A 28 -10.47 -4.92 -0.46
CA ASN A 28 -10.44 -3.89 0.58
C ASN A 28 -9.03 -3.90 1.21
N VAL A 29 -8.34 -2.77 1.13
CA VAL A 29 -6.94 -2.63 1.60
C VAL A 29 -6.88 -1.62 2.72
N VAL A 30 -6.21 -1.99 3.82
CA VAL A 30 -5.90 -1.08 4.93
C VAL A 30 -4.41 -0.78 4.89
N VAL A 31 -4.04 0.49 4.79
CA VAL A 31 -2.65 0.94 4.83
C VAL A 31 -2.38 1.54 6.21
N ILE A 32 -1.40 0.97 6.92
CA ILE A 32 -0.95 1.46 8.22
C ILE A 32 0.48 1.98 8.06
N LEU A 33 0.67 3.27 8.31
CA LEU A 33 1.99 3.90 8.26
C LEU A 33 2.51 4.06 9.67
N PHE A 34 3.58 3.34 10.00
CA PHE A 34 4.31 3.53 11.24
C PHE A 34 5.45 4.53 11.00
N ARG A 35 5.62 5.47 11.93
CA ARG A 35 6.82 6.32 12.00
C ARG A 35 7.58 5.93 13.26
N ASP A 36 8.91 6.07 13.20
CA ASP A 36 9.80 5.87 14.35
C ASP A 36 9.71 4.47 15.01
N ILE A 37 9.66 3.40 14.21
CA ILE A 37 9.84 2.05 14.74
C ILE A 37 11.29 1.96 15.27
N LYS A 38 11.43 1.88 16.60
CA LYS A 38 12.70 1.66 17.30
C LYS A 38 13.09 0.20 17.31
#